data_AF-A3IP86-F1
#
_entry.id   AF-A3IP86-F1
#
_cell.length_a   1.000
_cell.length_b   1.000
_cell.length_c   1.000
_cell.angle_alpha   90.00
_cell.angle_beta   90.00
_cell.angle_gamma   90.00
#
_symmetry.space_group_name_H-M   'P 1'
#
loop_
_entity.id
_entity.type
_entity.pdbx_description
1 polymer ?
#
loop_
_entity_poly.entity_id
_entity_poly.type
_entity_poly.pdbx_seq_one_letter_code
_entity_poly.pdbx_strand_id
1 'polypeptide(L)' 'MSELKFEDSPRWTQEAQRKLKNIPFFVRTQARQRIEELARAADSDEVTVEMVEQARLEFGQ' A
#
# COMPACT_ATOMS: atom_id res chain seq x y z
N MET A 1 1.11 -25.11 17.83
CA MET A 1 1.17 -24.79 16.39
C MET A 1 0.73 -23.34 16.28
N SER A 2 1.67 -22.45 16.00
CA SER A 2 1.51 -21.00 16.10
C SER A 2 0.29 -20.53 15.30
N GLU A 3 -0.60 -19.78 15.95
CA GLU A 3 -1.66 -19.03 15.26
C GLU A 3 -1.00 -18.11 14.24
N LEU A 4 -1.16 -18.42 12.96
CA LEU A 4 -0.92 -17.45 11.89
C LEU A 4 -2.03 -16.40 12.02
N LYS A 5 -1.75 -15.37 12.81
CA LYS A 5 -2.57 -14.17 12.90
C LYS A 5 -2.47 -13.45 11.56
N PHE A 6 -3.41 -13.73 10.65
CA PHE A 6 -3.65 -12.87 9.49
C PHE A 6 -4.31 -11.56 9.96
N GLU A 7 -3.55 -10.74 10.66
CA GLU A 7 -3.73 -9.29 10.68
C GLU A 7 -2.77 -8.68 9.63
N ASP A 8 -2.62 -9.32 8.47
CA ASP A 8 -1.54 -9.04 7.50
C ASP A 8 -1.85 -7.83 6.59
N SER A 9 -2.13 -6.68 7.19
CA SER A 9 -1.90 -5.43 6.50
C SER A 9 -0.39 -5.15 6.50
N PRO A 10 0.26 -4.97 5.34
CA PRO A 10 1.70 -4.70 5.31
C PRO A 10 2.01 -3.42 6.10
N ARG A 11 3.19 -3.35 6.71
CA ARG A 11 3.64 -2.17 7.46
C ARG A 11 3.86 -1.02 6.48
N TRP A 12 3.36 0.16 6.79
CA TRP A 12 3.58 1.33 5.92
C TRP A 12 4.70 2.19 6.47
N THR A 13 5.69 2.49 5.64
CA THR A 13 6.67 3.53 5.98
C THR A 13 5.96 4.86 6.21
N GLN A 14 6.51 5.70 7.09
CA GLN A 14 5.94 7.02 7.36
C GLN A 14 5.78 7.85 6.08
N GLU A 15 6.72 7.70 5.15
CA GLU A 15 6.72 8.40 3.87
C GLU A 15 5.60 7.92 2.95
N ALA A 16 5.40 6.60 2.83
CA ALA A 16 4.31 6.01 2.07
C ALA A 16 2.94 6.45 2.62
N GLN A 17 2.78 6.51 3.95
CA GLN A 17 1.54 7.01 4.56
C GLN A 17 1.27 8.48 4.21
N ARG A 18 2.31 9.33 4.17
CA ARG A 18 2.16 10.73 3.73
C ARG A 18 1.74 10.82 2.27
N LYS A 19 2.34 10.02 1.39
CA LYS A 19 1.98 9.97 -0.04
C LYS A 19 0.56 9.45 -0.28
N LEU A 20 0.12 8.44 0.47
CA LEU A 20 -1.25 7.94 0.45
C LEU A 20 -2.26 9.02 0.85
N LYS A 21 -1.94 9.87 1.83
CA LYS A 21 -2.80 11.00 2.23
C LYS A 21 -2.97 12.04 1.13
N ASN A 22 -2.00 12.19 0.24
CA ASN A 22 -2.09 13.09 -0.92
C ASN A 22 -3.01 12.54 -2.03
N ILE A 23 -3.41 11.26 -1.95
CA ILE A 23 -4.39 10.68 -2.87
C ILE A 23 -5.79 11.20 -2.48
N PRO A 24 -6.59 11.69 -3.44
CA PRO A 24 -7.95 12.15 -3.17
C PRO A 24 -8.78 11.09 -2.45
N PHE A 25 -9.57 11.50 -1.45
CA PHE A 25 -10.21 10.58 -0.51
C PHE A 25 -11.12 9.54 -1.20
N PHE A 26 -11.80 9.92 -2.28
CA PHE A 26 -12.75 9.08 -3.00
C PHE A 26 -12.10 7.92 -3.76
N VAL A 27 -10.80 8.00 -4.08
CA VAL A 27 -10.01 6.89 -4.67
C VAL A 27 -9.00 6.28 -3.70
N ARG A 28 -8.79 6.89 -2.52
CA ARG A 28 -7.74 6.47 -1.57
C ARG A 28 -7.88 5.01 -1.12
N THR A 29 -9.09 4.52 -0.92
CA THR A 29 -9.33 3.12 -0.53
C THR A 29 -8.88 2.16 -1.64
N GLN A 30 -9.23 2.47 -2.89
CA GLN A 30 -8.83 1.66 -4.05
C GLN A 30 -7.31 1.73 -4.25
N ALA A 31 -6.71 2.91 -4.12
CA ALA A 31 -5.26 3.06 -4.19
C ALA A 31 -4.55 2.26 -3.10
N ARG A 32 -5.03 2.31 -1.86
CA ARG A 32 -4.47 1.53 -0.75
C ARG A 32 -4.47 0.03 -1.06
N GLN A 33 -5.59 -0.51 -1.55
CA GLN A 33 -5.71 -1.93 -1.89
C GLN A 33 -4.68 -2.34 -2.96
N ARG A 34 -4.53 -1.54 -4.02
CA ARG A 34 -3.53 -1.79 -5.06
C ARG A 34 -2.11 -1.77 -4.51
N ILE A 35 -1.79 -0.82 -3.64
CA ILE A 35 -0.47 -0.73 -3.02
C ILE A 35 -0.18 -1.94 -2.13
N GLU A 36 -1.17 -2.42 -1.36
CA GLU A 36 -1.04 -3.63 -0.55
C GLU A 36 -0.95 -4.90 -1.41
N GLU A 37 -1.55 -4.93 -2.60
CA GLU A 37 -1.34 -5.98 -3.60
C GLU A 37 0.08 -5.94 -4.18
N LEU A 38 0.63 -4.75 -4.46
CA LEU A 38 2.02 -4.60 -4.92
C LEU A 38 3.02 -5.09 -3.88
N ALA A 39 2.82 -4.78 -2.60
CA ALA A 39 3.66 -5.27 -1.52
C ALA A 39 3.63 -6.80 -1.43
N ARG A 40 2.43 -7.41 -1.48
CA ARG A 40 2.26 -8.87 -1.48
C ARG A 40 2.87 -9.53 -2.72
N ALA A 41 2.72 -8.93 -3.90
CA ALA A 41 3.32 -9.44 -5.13
C ALA A 41 4.86 -9.38 -5.13
N ALA A 42 5.44 -8.49 -4.31
CA ALA A 42 6.87 -8.37 -4.10
C ALA A 42 7.38 -9.21 -2.91
N ASP A 43 6.53 -10.07 -2.31
CA ASP A 43 6.82 -10.78 -1.05
C ASP A 43 7.35 -9.83 0.05
N SER A 44 6.83 -8.60 0.09
CA SER A 44 7.23 -7.55 1.03
C SER A 44 6.16 -7.33 2.09
N ASP A 45 6.56 -7.44 3.35
CA ASP A 45 5.75 -7.07 4.51
C ASP A 45 5.76 -5.55 4.78
N GLU A 46 6.40 -4.77 3.93
CA GLU A 46 6.51 -3.31 4.03
C GLU A 46 6.10 -2.60 2.73
N VAL A 47 5.22 -1.60 2.86
CA VAL A 47 4.84 -0.66 1.82
C VAL A 47 5.78 0.53 1.83
N THR A 48 6.48 0.70 0.72
CA THR A 48 7.42 1.79 0.48
C THR A 48 6.80 2.91 -0.35
N VAL A 49 7.51 4.04 -0.49
CA VAL A 49 7.04 5.18 -1.31
C VAL A 49 6.88 4.79 -2.77
N GLU A 50 7.80 3.97 -3.28
CA GLU A 50 7.84 3.52 -4.67
C GLU A 50 6.55 2.78 -5.04
N MET A 51 6.01 1.95 -4.14
CA MET A 51 4.74 1.25 -4.37
C MET A 51 3.56 2.22 -4.44
N VAL A 52 3.58 3.29 -3.64
CA VAL A 52 2.53 4.34 -3.69
C VAL A 52 2.60 5.12 -5.00
N GLU A 53 3.80 5.48 -5.45
CA GLU A 53 3.99 6.17 -6.74
C GLU A 53 3.62 5.28 -7.93
N GLN A 54 3.96 3.98 -7.87
CA GLN A 54 3.57 3.02 -8.91
C GLN A 54 2.04 2.92 -9.03
N ALA A 55 1.33 2.83 -7.89
CA ALA A 55 -0.12 2.84 -7.90
C ALA A 55 -0.68 4.15 -8.48
N ARG A 56 -0.10 5.32 -8.19
CA ARG A 56 -0.53 6.61 -8.77
C ARG A 56 -0.46 6.63 -10.30
N LEU A 57 0.61 6.08 -10.87
CA LEU A 57 0.76 5.95 -12.32
C LEU A 57 -0.34 5.08 -12.94
N GLU A 58 -0.75 3.98 -12.27
CA GLU A 58 -1.86 3.14 -12.72
C GLU A 58 -3.21 3.87 -12.73
N PHE A 59 -3.41 4.85 -11.83
CA PHE A 59 -4.63 5.68 -11.77
C PHE A 59 -4.58 6.94 -12.66
N GLY A 60 -3.49 7.17 -13.40
CA GLY A 60 -3.33 8.33 -14.28
C GLY A 60 -3.23 9.67 -13.55
N GLN A 61 -2.68 9.68 -12.33
CA GLN A 61 -2.51 10.87 -11.48
C GLN A 61 -1.05 11.25 -11.26
#